data_AF-A0A2M7AIJ8-F1
#
_entry.id   AF-A0A2M7AIJ8-F1
#
_cell.length_a   1.000
_cell.length_b   1.000
_cell.length_c   1.000
_cell.angle_alpha   90.00
_cell.angle_beta   90.00
_cell.angle_gamma   90.00
#
_symmetry.space_group_name_H-M   'P 1'
#
loop_
_entity.id
_entity.type
_entity.pdbx_description
1 polymer ?
#
loop_
_entity_poly.entity_id
_entity_poly.type
_entity_poly.pdbx_seq_one_letter_code
_entity_poly.pdbx_strand_id
1 'polypeptide(L)'
;MKWRHERVITTNYVLGELVALLGSRTALPRSEVLAFVRTVRESLHVELIHVAPPLDAARWEFLEQRQDKSWSLTDAVSFLVMQERGMSEALTTDHHFEQAGFVTLLR
;
A
#
# COMPACT_ATOMS: atom_id res chain seq x y z
N MET A 1 -4.32 14.46 -22.09
CA MET A 1 -4.10 13.59 -20.92
C MET A 1 -5.44 13.48 -20.19
N LYS A 2 -6.17 12.36 -20.37
CA LYS A 2 -7.49 12.17 -19.76
C LYS A 2 -7.28 11.77 -18.30
N TRP A 3 -7.53 12.69 -17.37
CA TRP A 3 -7.71 12.33 -15.96
C TRP A 3 -9.03 11.56 -15.86
N ARG A 4 -8.97 10.22 -15.87
CA ARG A 4 -10.10 9.41 -15.42
C ARG A 4 -10.24 9.67 -13.92
N HIS A 5 -11.49 9.74 -13.44
CA HIS A 5 -11.83 9.80 -12.02
C HIS A 5 -11.52 8.44 -11.36
N GLU A 6 -10.26 8.01 -11.40
CA GLU A 6 -9.82 6.76 -10.79
C GLU A 6 -9.55 7.04 -9.32
N ARG A 7 -10.35 6.40 -8.46
CA ARG A 7 -10.13 6.41 -7.02
C ARG A 7 -8.76 5.78 -6.73
N VAL A 8 -7.99 6.42 -5.87
CA VAL A 8 -6.74 5.84 -5.37
C VAL A 8 -7.09 4.72 -4.40
N ILE A 9 -6.54 3.53 -4.60
CA ILE A 9 -6.74 2.40 -3.69
C ILE A 9 -5.52 2.30 -2.76
N THR A 10 -5.78 2.11 -1.47
CA THR A 10 -4.76 1.79 -0.47
C THR A 10 -5.27 0.71 0.47
N THR A 11 -4.41 0.17 1.35
CA THR A 11 -4.79 -0.86 2.32
C THR A 11 -4.58 -0.40 3.74
N ASN A 12 -5.24 -1.05 4.70
CA ASN A 12 -4.99 -0.81 6.12
C ASN A 12 -3.54 -1.13 6.53
N TYR A 13 -2.82 -1.97 5.77
CA TYR A 13 -1.40 -2.25 5.98
C TYR A 13 -0.52 -1.06 5.61
N VAL A 14 -0.76 -0.44 4.44
CA VAL A 14 -0.06 0.79 4.02
C VAL A 14 -0.30 1.92 5.03
N LEU A 15 -1.53 2.10 5.52
CA LEU A 15 -1.81 3.11 6.54
C LEU A 15 -1.13 2.78 7.88
N GLY A 16 -1.08 1.51 8.28
CA GLY A 16 -0.40 1.08 9.50
C GLY A 16 1.10 1.35 9.43
N GLU A 17 1.74 0.99 8.31
CA GLU A 17 3.15 1.25 8.06
C GLU A 17 3.46 2.74 8.02
N LEU A 18 2.61 3.54 7.36
CA LEU A 18 2.74 5.00 7.36
C LEU A 18 2.73 5.59 8.77
N VAL A 19 1.81 5.15 9.64
CA VAL A 19 1.75 5.60 11.04
C VAL A 19 3.04 5.22 11.78
N ALA A 20 3.51 3.99 11.61
CA ALA A 20 4.74 3.52 12.26
C ALA A 20 5.97 4.28 11.74
N LEU A 21 6.06 4.50 10.44
CA LEU A 21 7.15 5.20 9.76
C LEU A 21 7.22 6.66 10.20
N LEU A 22 6.12 7.40 10.10
CA LEU A 22 6.08 8.80 10.50
C LEU A 22 6.28 8.96 12.00
N GLY A 23 5.69 8.08 12.81
CA GLY A 23 5.85 8.12 14.27
C GLY A 23 7.25 7.78 14.79
N SER A 24 8.03 7.00 14.04
CA SER A 24 9.39 6.58 14.45
C SER A 24 10.52 7.35 13.78
N ARG A 25 10.34 7.77 12.52
CA ARG A 25 11.43 8.35 11.70
C ARG A 25 11.32 9.85 11.47
N THR A 26 10.14 10.43 11.63
CA THR A 26 9.95 11.87 11.48
C THR A 26 9.69 12.44 12.86
N ALA A 27 10.33 13.55 13.22
CA ALA A 27 10.06 14.25 14.49
C ALA A 27 8.64 14.87 14.54
N LEU A 28 7.71 14.38 13.72
CA LEU A 28 6.34 14.86 13.63
C LEU A 28 5.57 14.48 14.90
N PRO A 29 4.81 15.43 15.48
CA PRO A 29 3.91 15.12 16.59
C PRO A 29 2.91 14.03 16.22
N ARG A 30 2.63 13.12 17.15
CA ARG A 30 1.65 12.03 16.95
C ARG A 30 0.27 12.56 16.52
N SER A 31 -0.14 13.72 17.00
CA SER A 31 -1.38 14.38 16.61
C SER A 31 -1.44 14.73 15.13
N GLU A 32 -0.33 15.18 14.54
CA GLU A 32 -0.25 15.53 13.12
C GLU A 32 -0.28 14.28 12.24
N VAL A 33 0.45 13.22 12.62
CA VAL A 33 0.42 11.93 11.92
C VAL A 33 -1.00 11.36 11.89
N LEU A 34 -1.71 11.37 13.03
CA LEU A 34 -3.08 10.89 13.11
C LEU A 34 -4.08 11.78 12.35
N ALA A 35 -3.87 13.09 12.33
CA ALA A 35 -4.69 14.01 11.55
C ALA A 35 -4.54 13.73 10.04
N PHE A 36 -3.32 13.54 9.55
CA PHE A 36 -3.07 13.17 8.16
C PHE A 36 -3.73 11.85 7.77
N VAL A 37 -3.56 10.80 8.59
CA VAL A 37 -4.17 9.49 8.33
C VAL A 37 -5.69 9.57 8.33
N ARG A 38 -6.30 10.38 9.21
CA ARG A 38 -7.73 10.63 9.20
C ARG A 38 -8.18 11.27 7.89
N THR A 39 -7.47 12.28 7.40
CA THR A 39 -7.77 12.91 6.10
C THR A 39 -7.74 11.91 4.95
N VAL A 40 -6.77 10.98 4.93
CA VAL A 40 -6.72 9.92 3.92
C VAL A 40 -7.93 8.98 4.03
N ARG A 41 -8.27 8.55 5.25
CA ARG A 41 -9.40 7.62 5.51
C ARG A 41 -10.77 8.21 5.18
N GLU A 42 -10.94 9.52 5.33
CA GLU A 42 -12.21 10.23 5.12
C GLU A 42 -12.33 10.80 3.69
N SER A 43 -11.28 10.67 2.86
CA SER A 43 -11.27 11.18 1.49
C SER A 43 -12.20 10.38 0.57
N LEU A 44 -13.09 11.07 -0.14
CA LEU A 44 -13.93 10.47 -1.19
C LEU A 44 -13.14 9.96 -2.41
N HIS A 45 -11.88 10.39 -2.54
CA HIS A 45 -10.98 9.99 -3.63
C HIS A 45 -10.15 8.76 -3.29
N VAL A 46 -10.22 8.26 -2.05
CA VAL A 46 -9.44 7.11 -1.58
C VAL A 46 -10.39 5.96 -1.23
N GLU A 47 -10.18 4.80 -1.84
CA GLU A 47 -10.78 3.54 -1.41
C GLU A 47 -9.80 2.84 -0.45
N LEU A 48 -10.19 2.73 0.82
CA LEU A 48 -9.43 1.97 1.81
C LEU A 48 -9.89 0.51 1.84
N ILE A 49 -9.01 -0.39 1.42
CA ILE A 49 -9.23 -1.83 1.55
C ILE A 49 -8.80 -2.29 2.93
N HIS A 50 -9.77 -2.85 3.67
CA HIS A 50 -9.48 -3.62 4.86
C HIS A 50 -9.22 -5.08 4.46
N VAL A 51 -7.97 -5.52 4.61
CA VAL A 51 -7.54 -6.88 4.29
C VAL A 51 -8.33 -7.87 5.14
N ALA A 52 -9.07 -8.73 4.46
CA ALA A 52 -9.84 -9.79 5.09
C ALA A 52 -8.94 -11.00 5.43
N PRO A 53 -9.35 -11.88 6.37
CA PRO A 53 -8.56 -13.04 6.78
C PRO A 53 -8.03 -13.94 5.65
N PRO A 54 -8.77 -14.20 4.55
CA PRO A 54 -8.24 -15.01 3.46
C PRO A 54 -7.02 -14.38 2.77
N LEU A 55 -7.08 -13.07 2.51
CA LEU A 55 -5.98 -12.31 1.92
C LEU A 55 -4.81 -12.16 2.91
N ASP A 56 -5.12 -12.03 4.20
CA ASP A 56 -4.13 -12.03 5.28
C ASP A 56 -3.33 -13.33 5.34
N ALA A 57 -3.99 -14.47 5.16
CA ALA A 57 -3.33 -15.78 5.08
C ALA A 57 -2.51 -15.93 3.78
N ALA A 58 -3.09 -15.57 2.64
CA ALA A 58 -2.45 -15.72 1.33
C ALA A 58 -1.13 -14.95 1.21
N ARG A 59 -0.96 -13.82 1.91
CA ARG A 59 0.30 -13.08 1.87
C ARG A 59 1.48 -13.87 2.45
N TRP A 60 1.24 -14.73 3.44
CA TRP A 60 2.29 -15.51 4.07
C TRP A 60 2.82 -16.54 3.08
N GLU A 61 1.91 -17.29 2.46
CA GLU A 61 2.25 -18.22 1.37
C GLU A 61 2.97 -17.51 0.22
N PHE A 62 2.52 -16.31 -0.15
CA PHE A 62 3.15 -15.51 -1.19
C PHE A 62 4.61 -15.14 -0.85
N LEU A 63 4.87 -14.69 0.38
CA LEU A 63 6.22 -14.34 0.84
C LEU A 63 7.11 -15.58 0.99
N GLU A 64 6.57 -16.69 1.49
CA GLU A 64 7.30 -17.96 1.62
C GLU A 64 7.77 -18.51 0.26
N GLN A 65 7.04 -18.22 -0.82
CA GLN A 65 7.41 -18.57 -2.19
C GLN A 65 8.38 -17.58 -2.86
N ARG A 66 8.76 -16.49 -2.17
CA ARG A 66 9.58 -15.38 -2.69
C ARG A 66 10.71 -15.03 -1.75
N GLN A 67 11.36 -16.04 -1.19
CA GLN A 67 12.50 -15.89 -0.26
C GLN A 67 13.72 -15.21 -0.90
N ASP A 68 13.77 -15.13 -2.24
CA ASP A 68 14.78 -14.36 -2.97
C ASP A 68 14.55 -12.85 -2.95
N LYS A 69 13.43 -12.38 -2.38
CA LYS A 69 13.03 -10.97 -2.32
C LYS A 69 13.00 -10.46 -0.88
N SER A 70 13.37 -9.20 -0.70
CA SER A 70 13.27 -8.47 0.57
C SER A 70 11.91 -7.78 0.76
N TRP A 71 10.84 -8.34 0.19
CA TRP A 71 9.51 -7.73 0.22
C TRP A 71 8.90 -7.79 1.62
N SER A 72 8.26 -6.69 2.01
CA SER A 72 7.55 -6.58 3.29
C SER A 72 6.16 -7.22 3.26
N LEU A 73 5.51 -7.30 4.42
CA LEU A 73 4.09 -7.67 4.50
C LEU A 73 3.20 -6.65 3.79
N THR A 74 3.56 -5.36 3.86
CA THR A 74 2.85 -4.27 3.18
C THR A 74 2.93 -4.43 1.67
N ASP A 75 4.12 -4.78 1.15
CA ASP A 75 4.35 -5.04 -0.28
C ASP A 75 3.51 -6.23 -0.75
N ALA A 76 3.61 -7.38 -0.05
CA ALA A 76 2.88 -8.59 -0.41
C ALA A 76 1.35 -8.38 -0.45
N VAL A 77 0.80 -7.71 0.56
CA VAL A 77 -0.62 -7.33 0.58
C VAL A 77 -0.96 -6.43 -0.59
N SER A 78 -0.13 -5.43 -0.88
CA SER A 78 -0.37 -4.50 -1.99
C SER A 78 -0.37 -5.22 -3.33
N PHE A 79 0.58 -6.13 -3.55
CA PHE A 79 0.67 -6.91 -4.79
C PHE A 79 -0.54 -7.82 -4.99
N LEU A 80 -0.98 -8.53 -3.93
CA LEU A 80 -2.14 -9.40 -4.02
C LEU A 80 -3.43 -8.60 -4.27
N VAL A 81 -3.63 -7.45 -3.61
CA VAL A 81 -4.76 -6.57 -3.88
C VAL A 81 -4.73 -6.03 -5.32
N MET A 82 -3.55 -5.62 -5.80
CA MET A 82 -3.40 -5.14 -7.17
C MET A 82 -3.73 -6.22 -8.19
N GLN A 83 -3.25 -7.46 -7.98
CA GLN A 83 -3.57 -8.60 -8.83
C GLN A 83 -5.06 -8.92 -8.82
N GLU A 84 -5.70 -8.99 -7.64
CA GLU A 84 -7.14 -9.26 -7.51
C GLU A 84 -8.00 -8.19 -8.20
N ARG A 85 -7.57 -6.93 -8.14
CA ARG A 85 -8.28 -5.79 -8.75
C ARG A 85 -7.88 -5.51 -10.21
N GLY A 86 -6.97 -6.30 -10.78
CA GLY A 86 -6.47 -6.08 -12.15
C GLY A 86 -5.75 -4.74 -12.34
N MET A 87 -5.09 -4.23 -11.30
CA MET A 87 -4.34 -2.98 -11.32
C MET A 87 -2.89 -3.21 -11.73
N SER A 88 -2.37 -2.35 -12.60
CA SER A 88 -0.99 -2.41 -13.10
C SER A 88 -0.11 -1.26 -12.63
N GLU A 89 -0.69 -0.17 -12.13
CA GLU A 89 0.02 1.07 -11.81
C GLU A 89 0.03 1.33 -10.30
N ALA A 90 1.19 1.67 -9.75
CA ALA A 90 1.39 1.97 -8.34
C ALA A 90 1.97 3.37 -8.15
N LEU A 91 1.36 4.17 -7.27
CA LEU A 91 1.86 5.49 -6.88
C LEU A 91 2.94 5.34 -5.80
N THR A 92 4.14 4.96 -6.19
CA THR A 92 5.26 4.71 -5.29
C THR A 92 6.60 4.93 -6.02
N THR A 93 7.66 5.19 -5.25
CA THR A 93 9.06 5.19 -5.71
C THR A 93 9.78 3.88 -5.36
N ASP A 94 9.07 2.90 -4.78
CA ASP A 94 9.68 1.63 -4.37
C ASP A 94 9.80 0.65 -5.55
N HIS A 95 11.05 0.34 -5.90
CA HIS A 95 11.42 -0.64 -6.91
C HIS A 95 10.86 -2.06 -6.67
N HIS A 96 10.41 -2.41 -5.45
CA HIS A 96 9.76 -3.69 -5.20
C HIS A 96 8.52 -3.91 -6.08
N PHE A 97 7.78 -2.83 -6.41
CA PHE A 97 6.62 -2.90 -7.29
C PHE A 97 7.02 -3.24 -8.72
N GLU A 98 8.14 -2.71 -9.20
CA GLU A 98 8.69 -3.06 -10.53
C GLU A 98 9.15 -4.52 -10.57
N GLN A 99 9.80 -5.01 -9.51
CA GLN A 99 10.19 -6.41 -9.38
C GLN A 99 8.99 -7.36 -9.40
N ALA A 100 7.85 -6.93 -8.87
CA ALA A 100 6.58 -7.67 -8.89
C ALA A 100 5.80 -7.51 -10.19
N GLY A 101 6.31 -6.74 -11.17
CA GLY A 101 5.73 -6.57 -12.50
C GLY A 101 4.76 -5.39 -12.64
N PHE A 102 4.70 -4.48 -11.67
CA PHE A 102 3.87 -3.27 -11.72
C PHE A 102 4.63 -2.07 -12.28
N VAL A 103 3.88 -1.07 -12.75
CA VAL A 103 4.40 0.22 -13.23
C VAL A 103 4.40 1.22 -12.09
N THR A 104 5.56 1.73 -11.70
CA THR A 104 5.70 2.84 -10.75
C THR A 104 5.39 4.17 -11.44
N LEU A 105 4.53 4.98 -10.82
CA LEU A 105 4.14 6.29 -11.36
C LEU A 105 5.02 7.43 -10.86
N LEU A 106 5.76 7.23 -9.77
CA LEU A 106 6.70 8.21 -9.22
C LEU A 106 8.13 7.82 -9.61
N ARG A 107 8.92 8.82 -10.01
CA ARG A 107 10.35 8.69 -10.33
C ARG A 107 11.16 9.68 -9.51
#